data_AF-A0AAD7IM63-F1
#
_entry.id   AF-A0AAD7IM63-F1
#
_cell.length_a   1.000
_cell.length_b   1.000
_cell.length_c   1.000
_cell.angle_alpha   90.00
_cell.angle_beta   90.00
_cell.angle_gamma   90.00
#
_symmetry.space_group_name_H-M   'P 1'
#
loop_
_entity.id
_entity.type
_entity.pdbx_description
1 polymer ?
#
loop_
_entity_poly.entity_id
_entity_poly.type
_entity_poly.pdbx_seq_one_letter_code
_entity_poly.pdbx_strand_id
1 'polypeptide(L)'
;MSCHSSSSSISSPTFQSPFTSRSGSAPTSSTSEFSFTDLGAEGPGHACTLAIVNLPEPELRTLLATLATKPGFQRAIARQLHHSKTGKEPQTYPSAPPDAICANCQHTCRDTAADGPCCFHPGHLEERVFEFFSRTPKGHPLTIRRTLAMWTCCAEDYQTIGCSEAKAHFWWAA
;
A
#
# COMPACT_ATOMS: atom_id res chain seq x y z
N MET A 1 -24.23 2.34 1.97
CA MET A 1 -23.02 2.74 1.24
C MET A 1 -22.69 1.58 0.34
N SER A 2 -22.81 1.74 -0.97
CA SER A 2 -22.64 0.67 -1.94
C SER A 2 -21.21 0.73 -2.45
N CYS A 3 -20.45 -0.35 -2.30
CA CYS A 3 -19.15 -0.51 -2.95
C CYS A 3 -19.38 -0.57 -4.46
N HIS A 4 -19.24 0.56 -5.13
CA HIS A 4 -19.29 0.64 -6.58
C HIS A 4 -18.06 -0.07 -7.14
N SER A 5 -18.25 -1.28 -7.65
CA SER A 5 -17.30 -1.96 -8.53
C SER A 5 -17.07 -1.06 -9.74
N SER A 6 -16.02 -0.25 -9.65
CA SER A 6 -15.61 0.62 -10.74
C SER A 6 -14.92 -0.28 -11.76
N SER A 7 -15.66 -0.68 -12.79
CA SER A 7 -15.11 -1.33 -13.98
C SER A 7 -14.19 -0.34 -14.68
N SER A 8 -12.93 -0.30 -14.27
CA SER A 8 -11.90 0.50 -14.92
C SER A 8 -11.52 -0.17 -16.23
N SER A 9 -12.06 0.32 -17.34
CA SER A 9 -11.59 0.03 -18.68
C SER A 9 -10.12 0.42 -18.77
N ILE A 10 -9.22 -0.56 -18.78
CA ILE A 10 -7.78 -0.33 -18.94
C ILE A 10 -7.55 0.04 -20.41
N SER A 11 -7.56 1.34 -20.69
CA SER A 11 -7.05 1.88 -21.94
C SER A 11 -5.53 1.70 -21.96
N SER A 12 -5.04 0.86 -22.87
CA SER A 12 -3.62 0.63 -23.08
C SER A 12 -2.87 1.97 -23.30
N PRO A 13 -1.86 2.32 -22.47
CA PRO A 13 -1.10 3.54 -22.70
C PRO A 13 -0.19 3.35 -23.91
N THR A 14 -0.45 4.13 -24.97
CA THR A 14 0.48 4.30 -26.09
C THR A 14 1.70 5.05 -25.59
N PHE A 15 2.77 4.32 -25.31
CA PHE A 15 4.07 4.87 -24.93
C PHE A 15 4.76 5.49 -26.16
N GLN A 16 4.55 6.78 -26.40
CA GLN A 16 5.43 7.56 -27.28
C GLN A 16 6.61 8.03 -26.44
N SER A 17 7.80 7.52 -26.75
CA SER A 17 9.06 7.94 -26.12
C SER A 17 9.64 9.12 -26.90
N PRO A 18 9.72 10.33 -26.31
CA PRO A 18 10.58 11.37 -26.85
C PRO A 18 11.99 11.16 -26.29
N PHE A 19 12.84 10.49 -27.06
CA PHE A 19 14.29 10.57 -26.85
C PHE A 19 14.77 11.94 -27.34
N THR A 20 14.85 12.92 -26.42
CA THR A 20 15.67 14.11 -26.64
C THR A 20 17.06 13.85 -26.06
N SER A 21 18.04 13.70 -26.95
CA SER A 21 19.45 13.66 -26.62
C SER A 21 19.86 14.95 -25.93
N ARG A 22 19.96 14.93 -24.60
CA ARG A 22 20.51 16.03 -23.81
C ARG A 22 21.92 15.66 -23.35
N SER A 23 22.90 16.20 -24.07
CA SER A 23 24.28 16.34 -23.62
C SER A 23 24.34 17.44 -22.55
N GLY A 24 24.99 17.19 -21.41
CA GLY A 24 25.17 18.22 -20.39
C GLY A 24 25.65 17.72 -19.03
N SER A 25 26.96 17.86 -18.83
CA SER A 25 27.69 18.18 -17.59
C SER A 25 27.59 17.25 -16.37
N ALA A 26 28.76 16.77 -15.95
CA ALA A 26 28.99 15.98 -14.74
C ALA A 26 28.59 16.73 -13.46
N PRO A 27 27.86 16.08 -12.53
CA PRO A 27 27.67 16.61 -11.19
C PRO A 27 28.93 16.35 -10.34
N THR A 28 29.40 17.41 -9.67
CA THR A 28 30.40 17.32 -8.61
C THR A 28 29.81 16.61 -7.40
N SER A 29 30.41 15.47 -7.04
CA SER A 29 30.08 14.69 -5.86
C SER A 29 30.42 15.46 -4.58
N SER A 30 29.43 16.06 -3.95
CA SER A 30 29.51 16.46 -2.54
C SER A 30 28.97 15.31 -1.70
N THR A 31 29.87 14.45 -1.24
CA THR A 31 29.61 13.45 -0.20
C THR A 31 29.39 14.17 1.12
N SER A 32 28.13 14.32 1.54
CA SER A 32 27.81 14.73 2.89
C SER A 32 27.96 13.51 3.81
N GLU A 33 28.97 13.56 4.67
CA GLU A 33 29.17 12.58 5.74
C GLU A 33 28.17 12.89 6.86
N PHE A 34 26.97 12.31 6.76
CA PHE A 34 26.00 12.34 7.86
C PHE A 34 26.51 11.42 8.97
N SER A 35 27.14 12.02 9.97
CA SER A 35 27.53 11.34 11.20
C SER A 35 26.27 11.06 12.01
N PHE A 36 25.84 9.79 12.04
CA PHE A 36 24.73 9.32 12.85
C PHE A 36 25.19 9.26 14.30
N THR A 37 24.91 10.31 15.07
CA THR A 37 25.13 10.29 16.52
C THR A 37 24.13 9.33 17.15
N ASP A 38 24.68 8.31 17.81
CA ASP A 38 23.99 7.31 18.63
C ASP A 38 23.26 8.00 19.79
N LEU A 39 21.98 8.32 19.58
CA LEU A 39 21.08 8.84 20.61
C LEU A 39 20.31 7.66 21.19
N GLY A 40 20.61 7.34 22.45
CA GLY A 40 20.10 6.17 23.15
C GLY A 40 18.58 6.11 23.27
N ALA A 41 18.08 4.87 23.27
CA ALA A 41 16.82 4.39 23.85
C ALA A 41 15.48 5.02 23.38
N GLU A 42 15.45 5.79 22.30
CA GLU A 42 14.21 6.21 21.64
C GLU A 42 13.93 5.24 20.48
N GLY A 43 12.79 4.55 20.49
CA GLY A 43 12.48 3.50 19.50
C GLY A 43 12.61 3.98 18.05
N PRO A 44 12.78 3.06 17.07
CA PRO A 44 13.08 3.41 15.66
C PRO A 44 12.09 4.37 14.99
N GLY A 45 10.91 4.57 15.56
CA GLY A 45 9.96 5.59 15.14
C GLY A 45 10.42 7.04 15.41
N HIS A 46 11.09 7.31 16.52
CA HIS A 46 11.41 8.67 16.96
C HIS A 46 12.47 9.34 16.05
N ALA A 47 13.51 8.57 15.67
CA ALA A 47 14.52 9.03 14.73
C ALA A 47 13.93 9.34 13.35
N CYS A 48 12.96 8.54 12.88
CA CYS A 48 12.27 8.79 11.62
C CYS A 48 11.43 10.07 11.68
N THR A 49 10.72 10.31 12.79
CA THR A 49 9.95 11.55 12.99
C THR A 49 10.85 12.78 12.96
N LEU A 50 11.99 12.76 13.67
CA LEU A 50 12.93 13.88 13.66
C LEU A 50 13.55 14.12 12.28
N ALA A 51 13.84 13.06 11.51
CA ALA A 51 14.32 13.19 10.14
C ALA A 51 13.27 13.84 9.23
N ILE A 52 11.98 13.51 9.40
CA ILE A 52 10.88 14.12 8.64
C ILE A 52 10.70 15.59 9.01
N VAL A 53 10.79 15.94 10.30
CA VAL A 53 10.60 17.32 10.79
C VAL A 53 11.69 18.26 10.29
N ASN A 54 12.93 17.78 10.17
CA ASN A 54 14.06 18.58 9.71
C ASN A 54 14.23 18.61 8.18
N LEU A 55 13.36 17.93 7.43
CA LEU A 55 13.47 17.84 5.97
C LEU A 55 13.00 19.15 5.31
N PRO A 56 13.78 19.75 4.38
CA PRO A 56 13.32 20.90 3.62
C PRO A 56 12.03 20.59 2.86
N GLU A 57 11.09 21.53 2.84
CA GLU A 57 9.80 21.39 2.16
C GLU A 57 9.87 20.90 0.70
N PRO A 58 10.79 21.36 -0.18
CA PRO A 58 10.89 20.83 -1.55
C PRO A 58 11.30 19.36 -1.60
N GLU A 59 12.15 18.90 -0.68
CA GLU A 59 12.57 17.50 -0.59
C GLU A 59 11.42 16.63 -0.08
N LEU A 60 10.68 17.11 0.92
CA LEU A 60 9.50 16.43 1.44
C LEU A 60 8.44 16.24 0.34
N ARG A 61 8.17 17.26 -0.48
CA ARG A 61 7.25 17.17 -1.62
C ARG A 61 7.70 16.12 -2.64
N THR A 62 8.99 16.10 -2.96
CA THR A 62 9.55 15.09 -3.89
C THR A 62 9.42 13.67 -3.32
N LEU A 63 9.69 13.50 -2.03
CA LEU A 63 9.55 12.20 -1.35
C LEU A 63 8.10 11.73 -1.33
N LEU A 64 7.15 12.62 -0.97
CA LEU A 64 5.72 12.32 -1.00
C LEU A 64 5.21 12.00 -2.41
N ALA A 65 5.64 12.76 -3.43
CA ALA A 65 5.29 12.47 -4.82
C ALA A 65 5.82 11.09 -5.26
N THR A 66 7.03 10.74 -4.83
CA THR A 66 7.64 9.43 -5.10
C THR A 66 6.85 8.32 -4.40
N LEU A 67 6.52 8.48 -3.12
CA LEU A 67 5.70 7.51 -2.39
C LEU A 67 4.30 7.37 -2.98
N ALA A 68 3.71 8.47 -3.46
CA ALA A 68 2.41 8.47 -4.12
C ALA A 68 2.39 7.65 -5.42
N THR A 69 3.53 7.33 -6.04
CA THR A 69 3.58 6.37 -7.16
C THR A 69 3.45 4.91 -6.72
N LYS A 70 3.62 4.62 -5.43
CA LYS A 70 3.54 3.26 -4.88
C LYS A 70 2.10 2.93 -4.51
N PRO A 71 1.50 1.85 -5.07
CA PRO A 71 0.10 1.51 -4.84
C PRO A 71 -0.21 1.22 -3.36
N GLY A 72 0.74 0.62 -2.62
CA GLY A 72 0.57 0.38 -1.18
C GLY A 72 0.41 1.67 -0.36
N PHE A 73 1.16 2.72 -0.70
CA PHE A 73 1.09 4.01 -0.04
C PHE A 73 -0.22 4.75 -0.35
N GLN A 74 -0.65 4.73 -1.62
CA GLN A 74 -1.95 5.28 -2.03
C GLN A 74 -3.10 4.64 -1.22
N ARG A 75 -3.10 3.30 -1.08
CA ARG A 75 -4.10 2.58 -0.28
C ARG A 75 -4.06 2.96 1.21
N ALA A 76 -2.88 3.20 1.77
CA ALA A 76 -2.73 3.63 3.16
C ALA A 76 -3.29 5.05 3.38
N ILE A 77 -2.98 5.99 2.49
CA ILE A 77 -3.53 7.35 2.55
C ILE A 77 -5.05 7.34 2.39
N ALA A 78 -5.57 6.61 1.40
CA ALA A 78 -7.02 6.51 1.19
C ALA A 78 -7.73 6.03 2.47
N ARG A 79 -7.18 5.00 3.13
CA ARG A 79 -7.69 4.53 4.42
C ARG A 79 -7.70 5.65 5.46
N GLN A 80 -6.62 6.39 5.63
CA GLN A 80 -6.64 7.45 6.64
C GLN A 80 -7.60 8.59 6.35
N LEU A 81 -7.69 9.02 5.09
CA LEU A 81 -8.64 10.07 4.69
C LEU A 81 -10.10 9.68 4.92
N HIS A 82 -10.43 8.39 4.76
CA HIS A 82 -11.76 7.88 5.08
C HIS A 82 -12.08 7.97 6.58
N HIS A 83 -11.11 7.72 7.47
CA HIS A 83 -11.31 7.80 8.92
C HIS A 83 -11.48 9.25 9.40
N SER A 84 -10.76 10.21 8.80
CA SER A 84 -10.86 11.62 9.19
C SER A 84 -12.22 12.24 8.87
N LYS A 85 -12.93 11.71 7.86
CA LYS A 85 -14.21 12.29 7.40
C LYS A 85 -15.40 11.87 8.27
N THR A 86 -15.29 10.79 9.03
CA THR A 86 -16.47 10.22 9.69
C THR A 86 -16.87 10.92 10.98
N GLY A 87 -16.02 11.70 11.66
CA GLY A 87 -16.39 12.62 12.76
C GLY A 87 -17.35 12.08 13.83
N LYS A 88 -17.53 10.75 13.92
CA LYS A 88 -18.53 10.12 14.75
C LYS A 88 -17.94 9.94 16.14
N GLU A 89 -18.66 10.50 17.12
CA GLU A 89 -18.45 10.26 18.54
C GLU A 89 -18.26 8.75 18.77
N PRO A 90 -17.21 8.34 19.53
CA PRO A 90 -16.88 6.93 19.72
C PRO A 90 -18.06 6.21 20.35
N GLN A 91 -18.72 5.35 19.57
CA GLN A 91 -19.77 4.51 20.13
C GLN A 91 -19.11 3.41 20.96
N THR A 92 -19.55 3.30 22.21
CA THR A 92 -19.08 2.30 23.16
C THR A 92 -19.62 0.92 22.78
N TYR A 93 -18.98 0.26 21.81
CA TYR A 93 -19.22 -1.16 21.55
C TYR A 93 -18.48 -2.02 22.58
N PRO A 94 -19.00 -3.21 22.92
CA PRO A 94 -18.31 -4.14 23.80
C PRO A 94 -16.94 -4.46 23.22
N SER A 95 -15.89 -4.14 23.97
CA SER A 95 -14.51 -4.39 23.55
C SER A 95 -14.31 -5.88 23.28
N ALA A 96 -13.87 -6.21 22.06
CA ALA A 96 -13.52 -7.59 21.73
C ALA A 96 -12.45 -8.12 22.71
N PRO A 97 -12.44 -9.43 23.01
CA PRO A 97 -11.40 -10.04 23.82
C PRO A 97 -10.00 -9.72 23.24
N PRO A 98 -8.99 -9.49 24.09
CA PRO A 98 -7.61 -9.49 23.62
C PRO A 98 -7.36 -10.81 22.88
N ASP A 99 -6.74 -10.73 21.69
CA ASP A 99 -6.42 -11.85 20.81
C ASP A 99 -7.60 -12.47 20.02
N ALA A 100 -8.78 -11.85 20.02
CA ALA A 100 -9.84 -12.26 19.11
C ALA A 100 -9.42 -12.07 17.64
N ILE A 101 -9.58 -13.14 16.85
CA ILE A 101 -9.36 -13.15 15.40
C ILE A 101 -10.71 -13.02 14.71
N CYS A 102 -10.82 -12.09 13.75
CA CYS A 102 -12.05 -11.98 12.97
C CYS A 102 -12.19 -13.19 12.05
N ALA A 103 -13.32 -13.91 12.12
CA ALA A 103 -13.57 -15.07 11.28
C ALA A 103 -13.61 -14.75 9.77
N ASN A 104 -13.89 -13.50 9.41
CA ASN A 104 -13.97 -13.06 8.02
C ASN A 104 -12.60 -12.64 7.48
N CYS A 105 -11.95 -11.64 8.09
CA CYS A 105 -10.70 -11.10 7.57
C CYS A 105 -9.43 -11.73 8.14
N GLN A 106 -9.56 -12.62 9.14
CA GLN A 106 -8.44 -13.31 9.83
C GLN A 106 -7.40 -12.37 10.45
N HIS A 107 -7.69 -11.08 10.58
CA HIS A 107 -6.85 -10.11 11.28
C HIS A 107 -7.23 -10.03 12.76
N THR A 108 -6.23 -9.82 13.61
CA THR A 108 -6.38 -9.52 15.02
C THR A 108 -6.97 -8.13 15.21
N CYS A 109 -7.87 -7.98 16.19
CA CYS A 109 -8.62 -6.74 16.48
C CYS A 109 -7.75 -5.48 16.70
N ARG A 110 -6.45 -5.62 16.94
CA ARG A 110 -5.56 -4.50 17.29
C ARG A 110 -5.38 -3.45 16.18
N ASP A 111 -5.55 -3.83 14.92
CA ASP A 111 -5.18 -2.96 13.78
C ASP A 111 -6.37 -2.32 13.06
N THR A 112 -7.60 -2.72 13.38
CA THR A 112 -8.82 -2.19 12.74
C THR A 112 -9.74 -1.64 13.82
N ALA A 113 -10.03 -0.33 13.74
CA ALA A 113 -11.05 0.29 14.57
C ALA A 113 -12.33 -0.56 14.52
N ALA A 114 -12.78 -1.04 15.68
CA ALA A 114 -13.89 -2.00 15.82
C ALA A 114 -15.21 -1.51 15.18
N ASP A 115 -15.29 -0.21 14.89
CA ASP A 115 -16.49 0.47 14.40
C ASP A 115 -16.59 0.52 12.86
N GLY A 116 -15.63 -0.08 12.16
CA GLY A 116 -15.61 -0.16 10.70
C GLY A 116 -16.28 -1.43 10.14
N PRO A 117 -16.81 -1.38 8.91
CA PRO A 117 -17.20 -2.59 8.23
C PRO A 117 -15.98 -3.49 7.98
N CYS A 118 -16.17 -4.79 8.11
CA CYS A 118 -15.12 -5.77 7.90
C CYS A 118 -14.98 -6.06 6.41
N CYS A 119 -13.85 -5.68 5.80
CA CYS A 119 -13.53 -6.04 4.42
C CYS A 119 -12.76 -7.37 4.38
N PHE A 120 -13.24 -8.34 3.61
CA PHE A 120 -12.62 -9.66 3.48
C PHE A 120 -12.77 -10.22 2.07
N HIS A 121 -11.98 -11.26 1.76
CA HIS A 121 -12.10 -12.02 0.53
C HIS A 121 -12.80 -13.35 0.84
N PRO A 122 -14.00 -13.62 0.27
CA PRO A 122 -14.71 -14.88 0.50
C PRO A 122 -14.10 -16.05 -0.29
N GLY A 123 -13.22 -15.75 -1.25
CA GLY A 123 -12.45 -16.74 -1.98
C GLY A 123 -11.26 -17.25 -1.18
N HIS A 124 -10.45 -18.07 -1.83
CA HIS A 124 -9.13 -18.48 -1.35
C HIS A 124 -8.04 -17.95 -2.28
N LEU A 125 -6.80 -17.96 -1.81
CA LEU A 125 -5.66 -17.55 -2.60
C LEU A 125 -5.22 -18.70 -3.51
N GLU A 126 -5.19 -18.44 -4.82
CA GLU A 126 -4.66 -19.37 -5.81
C GLU A 126 -3.35 -18.84 -6.39
N GLU A 127 -2.35 -19.70 -6.49
CA GLU A 127 -1.13 -19.41 -7.23
C GLU A 127 -1.32 -19.69 -8.71
N ARG A 128 -1.09 -18.69 -9.56
CA ARG A 128 -1.17 -18.81 -11.01
C ARG A 128 0.15 -18.38 -11.64
N VAL A 129 0.58 -19.13 -12.64
CA VAL A 129 1.79 -18.83 -13.42
C VAL A 129 1.41 -17.94 -14.58
N PHE A 130 2.00 -16.75 -14.62
CA PHE A 130 1.80 -15.78 -15.69
C PHE A 130 3.06 -15.61 -16.52
N GLU A 131 2.86 -15.48 -17.82
CA GLU A 131 3.91 -15.22 -18.81
C GLU A 131 3.84 -13.77 -19.26
N PHE A 132 4.90 -13.02 -18.96
CA PHE A 132 5.06 -11.63 -19.33
C PHE A 132 6.04 -11.53 -20.49
N PHE A 133 5.59 -10.96 -21.61
CA PHE A 133 6.45 -10.67 -22.74
C PHE A 133 7.04 -9.28 -22.57
N SER A 134 8.37 -9.21 -22.58
CA SER A 134 9.15 -7.98 -22.51
C SER A 134 10.18 -7.94 -23.63
N ARG A 135 10.88 -6.82 -23.76
CA ARG A 135 12.01 -6.67 -24.70
C ARG A 135 13.25 -6.30 -23.93
N THR A 136 14.37 -6.94 -24.27
CA THR A 136 15.69 -6.51 -23.81
C THR A 136 16.01 -5.12 -24.37
N PRO A 137 16.98 -4.38 -23.80
CA PRO A 137 17.43 -3.11 -24.38
C PRO A 137 17.90 -3.20 -25.83
N LYS A 138 18.34 -4.38 -26.28
CA LYS A 138 18.72 -4.68 -27.68
C LYS A 138 17.53 -5.02 -28.58
N GLY A 139 16.30 -5.00 -28.06
CA GLY A 139 15.08 -5.29 -28.80
C GLY A 139 14.71 -6.77 -28.91
N HIS A 140 15.53 -7.70 -28.42
CA HIS A 140 15.19 -9.12 -28.43
C HIS A 140 14.00 -9.43 -27.51
N PRO A 141 13.08 -10.32 -27.94
CA PRO A 141 11.97 -10.75 -27.10
C PRO A 141 12.49 -11.51 -25.87
N LEU A 142 11.90 -11.24 -24.71
CA LEU A 142 12.21 -11.88 -23.44
C LEU A 142 10.90 -12.27 -22.76
N THR A 143 10.68 -13.56 -22.59
CA THR A 143 9.53 -14.09 -21.83
C THR A 143 9.95 -14.29 -20.37
N ILE A 144 9.21 -13.68 -19.45
CA ILE A 144 9.43 -13.78 -18.01
C ILE A 144 8.23 -14.52 -17.41
N ARG A 145 8.47 -15.67 -16.78
CA ARG A 145 7.44 -16.40 -16.02
C ARG A 145 7.45 -15.94 -14.58
N ARG A 146 6.30 -15.55 -14.03
CA ARG A 146 6.16 -15.26 -12.60
C ARG A 146 4.94 -15.99 -12.05
N THR A 147 5.09 -16.54 -10.86
CA THR A 147 3.97 -17.05 -10.07
C THR A 147 3.41 -15.89 -9.25
N LEU A 148 2.13 -15.60 -9.43
CA LEU A 148 1.41 -14.60 -8.64
C LEU A 148 0.30 -15.29 -7.86
N ALA A 149 0.16 -14.94 -6.60
CA ALA A 149 -0.93 -15.41 -5.75
C ALA A 149 -2.08 -14.40 -5.79
N MET A 150 -3.27 -14.87 -6.18
CA MET A 150 -4.43 -14.02 -6.45
C MET A 150 -5.68 -14.61 -5.79
N TRP A 151 -6.58 -13.74 -5.33
CA TRP A 151 -7.85 -14.15 -4.75
C TRP A 151 -8.82 -14.64 -5.82
N THR A 152 -9.41 -15.81 -5.61
CA THR A 152 -10.38 -16.38 -6.56
C THR A 152 -11.68 -15.59 -6.69
N CYS A 153 -12.03 -14.77 -5.69
CA CYS A 153 -13.25 -13.98 -5.69
C CYS A 153 -13.20 -12.72 -6.56
N CYS A 154 -12.02 -12.14 -6.80
CA CYS A 154 -11.89 -10.89 -7.57
C CYS A 154 -10.65 -10.79 -8.47
N ALA A 155 -9.81 -11.82 -8.51
CA ALA A 155 -8.54 -11.83 -9.25
C ALA A 155 -7.60 -10.66 -8.86
N GLU A 156 -7.71 -10.18 -7.63
CA GLU A 156 -6.77 -9.22 -7.07
C GLU A 156 -5.62 -9.94 -6.34
N ASP A 157 -4.51 -9.24 -6.13
CA ASP A 157 -3.35 -9.80 -5.43
C ASP A 157 -3.60 -10.05 -3.92
N TYR A 158 -2.76 -10.84 -3.29
CA TYR A 158 -2.88 -11.19 -1.85
C TYR A 158 -2.77 -9.98 -0.90
N GLN A 159 -2.28 -8.83 -1.36
CA GLN A 159 -2.12 -7.60 -0.57
C GLN A 159 -3.30 -6.64 -0.74
N THR A 160 -4.30 -6.99 -1.55
CA THR A 160 -5.48 -6.17 -1.75
C THR A 160 -6.45 -6.27 -0.58
N ILE A 161 -7.18 -5.17 -0.36
CA ILE A 161 -8.27 -5.12 0.62
C ILE A 161 -9.37 -6.09 0.16
N GLY A 162 -10.03 -6.74 1.11
CA GLY A 162 -11.16 -7.62 0.85
C GLY A 162 -12.18 -7.04 -0.11
N CYS A 163 -12.60 -7.83 -1.11
CA CYS A 163 -13.57 -7.41 -2.12
C CYS A 163 -15.03 -7.51 -1.64
N SER A 164 -15.27 -8.04 -0.44
CA SER A 164 -16.58 -8.15 0.19
C SER A 164 -16.59 -7.42 1.53
N GLU A 165 -17.77 -6.91 1.89
CA GLU A 165 -17.97 -6.11 3.10
C GLU A 165 -18.99 -6.79 4.02
N ALA A 166 -18.63 -6.99 5.29
CA ALA A 166 -19.57 -7.38 6.35
C ALA A 166 -19.84 -6.19 7.26
N LYS A 167 -21.08 -6.09 7.76
CA LYS A 167 -21.54 -4.99 8.62
C LYS A 167 -20.67 -4.80 9.87
N ALA A 168 -20.10 -5.89 10.38
CA ALA A 168 -19.23 -5.91 11.53
C ALA A 168 -18.26 -7.10 11.43
N HIS A 169 -17.18 -7.03 12.20
CA HIS A 169 -16.30 -8.17 12.39
C HIS A 169 -17.02 -9.25 13.21
N PHE A 170 -16.96 -10.50 12.74
CA PHE A 170 -17.46 -11.66 13.48
C PHE A 170 -16.30 -12.25 14.29
N TRP A 171 -16.36 -12.12 15.62
CA TRP A 171 -15.33 -12.62 16.53
C TRP A 171 -15.77 -13.97 17.11
N TRP A 172 -14.85 -14.93 17.17
CA TRP A 172 -15.03 -16.17 17.92
C TRP A 172 -14.00 -16.21 19.04
N ALA A 173 -14.41 -16.70 20.21
CA ALA A 173 -13.47 -17.02 21.28
C ALA A 173 -12.73 -18.29 20.84
N ALA A 174 -11.41 -18.20 20.74
CA ALA A 174 -10.55 -19.36 20.53
C ALA A 174 -10.58 -20.28 21.76
#